data_AF-A0A950Y715-F1
#
_entry.id   AF-A0A950Y715-F1
#
_cell.length_a   1.000
_cell.length_b   1.000
_cell.length_c   1.000
_cell.angle_alpha   90.00
_cell.angle_beta   90.00
_cell.angle_gamma   90.00
#
_symmetry.space_group_name_H-M   'P 1'
#
loop_
_entity.id
_entity.type
_entity.pdbx_description
1 polymer ?
#
loop_
_entity_poly.entity_id
_entity_poly.type
_entity_poly.pdbx_seq_one_letter_code
_entity_poly.pdbx_strand_id
1 'polypeptide(L)'
;MTNIEAFIRRWTAREGGQERANYALFLTELCAILDVPTPEPASHHTERNSYVFERAVTFREPDCSTARGRIDLYKRGCFVLEAKQSRQAGGAKAAHDAETATLFPLEKPSRGRRESRGWDVLMMNARQQAEDYAKALPASEGWPPFLIVCDVGRCLEFYADFSGQGKNYAQFPDRQGFRVFIEDLRSDEVRERLHLVWTDPHSLDPTKRAAKVTSDIASRLAKVSKFLEDQRTPDGKVVHDPQKIAFFLMRCLFTMFAEDVELIPKDSFKSVLGRCKQKPELFSRLLEQLWIAMDTGGFAYAIEATVRRFNGYL
;
A
#
# COMPACT_ATOMS: atom_id res chain seq x y z
N MET A 1 -15.70 20.79 -9.92
CA MET A 1 -14.81 19.72 -10.40
C MET A 1 -13.38 20.21 -10.31
N THR A 2 -12.62 19.73 -9.33
CA THR A 2 -11.22 20.08 -9.15
C THR A 2 -10.40 19.45 -10.27
N ASN A 3 -9.71 20.26 -11.09
CA ASN A 3 -8.96 19.77 -12.23
C ASN A 3 -7.59 19.24 -11.79
N ILE A 4 -7.41 17.91 -11.82
CA ILE A 4 -6.17 17.22 -11.42
C ILE A 4 -4.97 17.70 -12.24
N GLU A 5 -5.12 17.88 -13.56
CA GLU A 5 -4.02 18.37 -14.41
C GLU A 5 -3.61 19.80 -14.04
N ALA A 6 -4.57 20.65 -13.67
CA ALA A 6 -4.27 22.00 -13.22
C ALA A 6 -3.50 21.99 -11.88
N PHE A 7 -3.88 21.11 -10.94
CA PHE A 7 -3.16 20.92 -9.68
C PHE A 7 -1.73 20.43 -9.92
N ILE A 8 -1.57 19.35 -10.70
CA ILE A 8 -0.26 18.78 -11.03
C ILE A 8 0.61 19.84 -11.70
N ARG A 9 0.11 20.53 -12.73
CA ARG A 9 0.87 21.58 -13.43
C ARG A 9 1.27 22.71 -12.49
N ARG A 10 0.37 23.16 -11.62
CA ARG A 10 0.63 24.27 -10.70
C ARG A 10 1.76 23.97 -9.73
N TRP A 11 1.80 22.75 -9.19
CA TRP A 11 2.74 22.39 -8.13
C TRP A 11 4.05 21.77 -8.66
N THR A 12 4.03 21.18 -9.86
CA THR A 12 5.24 20.66 -10.52
C THR A 12 6.01 21.74 -11.30
N ALA A 13 5.34 22.79 -11.80
CA ALA A 13 5.98 23.87 -12.58
C ALA A 13 6.67 24.95 -11.74
N ARG A 14 6.43 25.01 -10.42
CA ARG A 14 7.03 26.04 -9.56
C ARG A 14 8.47 25.67 -9.20
N GLU A 15 9.43 26.49 -9.63
CA GLU A 15 10.81 26.47 -9.14
C GLU A 15 10.96 27.43 -7.94
N GLY A 16 11.22 26.90 -6.75
CA GLY A 16 11.79 27.65 -5.63
C GLY A 16 10.83 28.38 -4.66
N GLY A 17 11.22 28.35 -3.38
CA GLY A 17 11.16 29.51 -2.49
C GLY A 17 9.87 29.73 -1.69
N GLN A 18 9.61 28.90 -0.67
CA GLN A 18 9.30 29.28 0.72
C GLN A 18 8.62 28.09 1.44
N GLU A 19 9.42 27.35 2.21
CA GLU A 19 9.06 26.07 2.85
C GLU A 19 7.77 26.17 3.69
N ARG A 20 7.67 27.22 4.52
CA ARG A 20 6.54 27.42 5.44
C ARG A 20 5.30 28.08 4.85
N ALA A 21 5.44 28.84 3.76
CA ALA A 21 4.32 29.63 3.23
C ALA A 21 3.38 28.81 2.35
N ASN A 22 3.87 27.73 1.73
CA ASN A 22 3.15 27.06 0.65
C ASN A 22 2.60 25.68 1.01
N TYR A 23 3.12 25.01 2.04
CA TYR A 23 2.68 23.65 2.37
C TYR A 23 1.20 23.61 2.77
N ALA A 24 0.73 24.58 3.55
CA ALA A 24 -0.67 24.65 3.96
C ALA A 24 -1.61 24.83 2.76
N LEU A 25 -1.21 25.68 1.79
CA LEU A 25 -1.97 25.89 0.55
C LEU A 25 -1.96 24.62 -0.32
N PHE A 26 -0.80 23.97 -0.48
CA PHE A 26 -0.67 22.71 -1.21
C PHE A 26 -1.55 21.62 -0.61
N LEU A 27 -1.50 21.41 0.71
CA LEU A 27 -2.26 20.37 1.40
C LEU A 27 -3.76 20.67 1.38
N THR A 28 -4.17 21.94 1.45
CA THR A 28 -5.58 22.33 1.31
C THR A 28 -6.12 22.01 -0.08
N GLU A 29 -5.34 22.32 -1.12
CA GLU A 29 -5.70 21.98 -2.51
C GLU A 29 -5.68 20.46 -2.74
N LEU A 30 -4.74 19.74 -2.13
CA LEU A 30 -4.70 18.28 -2.16
C LEU A 30 -5.96 17.68 -1.53
N CYS A 31 -6.46 18.22 -0.42
CA CYS A 31 -7.70 17.75 0.20
C CYS A 31 -8.89 17.84 -0.78
N ALA A 32 -8.95 18.90 -1.58
CA ALA A 32 -9.98 19.07 -2.62
C ALA A 32 -9.81 18.12 -3.83
N ILE A 33 -8.60 17.62 -4.08
CA ILE A 33 -8.34 16.59 -5.10
C ILE A 33 -8.72 15.20 -4.59
N LEU A 34 -8.54 14.94 -3.29
CA LEU A 34 -8.83 13.68 -2.63
C LEU A 34 -10.29 13.55 -2.15
N ASP A 35 -11.08 14.61 -2.29
CA ASP A 35 -12.45 14.70 -1.76
C ASP A 35 -12.53 14.37 -0.26
N VAL A 36 -11.64 14.99 0.51
CA VAL A 36 -11.58 14.84 1.98
C VAL A 36 -11.80 16.20 2.65
N PRO A 37 -12.26 16.21 3.92
CA PRO A 37 -12.39 17.46 4.67
C PRO A 37 -11.06 18.22 4.70
N THR A 38 -11.13 19.55 4.77
CA THR A 38 -9.96 20.41 4.98
C THR A 38 -9.66 20.55 6.49
N PRO A 39 -8.41 20.86 6.88
CA PRO A 39 -8.06 21.12 8.28
C PRO A 39 -8.86 22.29 8.87
N GLU A 40 -9.18 22.21 10.15
CA GLU A 40 -9.86 23.25 10.91
C GLU A 40 -8.86 24.31 11.44
N PRO A 41 -9.33 25.55 11.72
CA PRO A 41 -8.51 26.54 12.40
C PRO A 41 -8.03 26.05 13.77
N ALA A 42 -6.74 26.22 14.06
CA ALA A 42 -6.19 25.82 15.36
C ALA A 42 -6.75 26.68 16.49
N SER A 43 -7.22 26.03 17.56
CA SER A 43 -7.63 26.71 18.80
C SER A 43 -6.48 26.77 19.81
N HIS A 44 -6.58 27.68 20.80
CA HIS A 44 -5.67 27.75 21.94
C HIS A 44 -5.68 26.46 22.80
N HIS A 45 -6.79 25.71 22.78
CA HIS A 45 -6.91 24.44 23.48
C HIS A 45 -6.47 23.29 22.57
N THR A 46 -5.17 23.01 22.62
CA THR A 46 -4.48 21.96 21.87
C THR A 46 -5.22 20.61 21.86
N GLU A 47 -5.87 20.23 22.95
CA GLU A 47 -6.63 18.97 23.08
C GLU A 47 -7.85 18.88 22.14
N ARG A 48 -8.45 20.01 21.76
CA ARG A 48 -9.59 20.06 20.83
C ARG A 48 -9.18 20.03 19.36
N ASN A 49 -7.90 20.23 19.09
CA ASN A 49 -7.37 20.28 17.73
C ASN A 49 -7.20 18.86 17.19
N SER A 50 -8.28 18.31 16.62
CA SER A 50 -8.37 16.95 16.06
C SER A 50 -7.91 16.88 14.61
N TYR A 51 -8.04 17.95 13.83
CA TYR A 51 -7.52 18.04 12.46
C TYR A 51 -7.06 19.46 12.14
N VAL A 52 -5.78 19.78 12.34
CA VAL A 52 -5.27 21.17 12.23
C VAL A 52 -3.85 21.22 11.67
N PHE A 53 -3.50 22.37 11.10
CA PHE A 53 -2.11 22.73 10.83
C PHE A 53 -1.38 23.17 12.11
N GLU A 54 -0.05 23.06 12.11
CA GLU A 54 0.84 23.59 13.17
C GLU A 54 0.45 23.11 14.59
N ARG A 55 0.07 21.83 14.73
CA ARG A 55 -0.37 21.26 16.00
C ARG A 55 0.80 21.26 16.99
N ALA A 56 0.68 22.04 18.06
CA ALA A 56 1.69 22.08 19.11
C ALA A 56 1.81 20.74 19.85
N VAL A 57 3.04 20.32 20.11
CA VAL A 57 3.40 19.15 20.93
C VAL A 57 4.53 19.49 21.88
N THR A 58 4.64 18.73 22.97
CA THR A 58 5.69 18.93 23.97
C THR A 58 6.49 17.65 24.09
N PHE A 59 7.78 17.73 23.78
CA PHE A 59 8.73 16.66 24.03
C PHE A 59 9.11 16.67 25.49
N ARG A 60 9.18 15.49 26.10
CA ARG A 60 9.68 15.30 27.46
C ARG A 60 11.03 14.60 27.35
N GLU A 61 12.07 15.32 27.70
CA GLU A 61 13.42 14.79 27.70
C GLU A 61 13.68 13.95 28.97
N PRO A 62 14.66 13.02 28.96
CA PRO A 62 15.00 12.20 30.11
C PRO A 62 15.43 13.02 31.34
N ASP A 63 15.94 14.25 31.13
CA ASP A 63 16.35 15.18 32.18
C ASP A 63 15.17 16.00 32.77
N CYS A 64 13.93 15.62 32.43
CA CYS A 64 12.69 16.31 32.80
C CYS A 64 12.54 17.72 32.19
N SER A 65 13.42 18.12 31.27
CA SER A 65 13.21 19.33 30.46
C SER A 65 12.10 19.12 29.43
N THR A 66 11.50 20.22 28.98
CA THR A 66 10.44 20.19 27.97
C THR A 66 10.81 21.04 26.77
N ALA A 67 10.81 20.44 25.59
CA ALA A 67 10.96 21.14 24.32
C ALA A 67 9.61 21.25 23.62
N ARG A 68 9.38 22.35 22.91
CA ARG A 68 8.14 22.57 22.15
C ARG A 68 8.36 22.25 20.68
N GLY A 69 7.47 21.43 20.11
CA GLY A 69 7.40 21.13 18.70
C GLY A 69 6.07 21.57 18.08
N ARG A 70 6.02 21.58 16.75
CA ARG A 70 4.79 21.77 15.99
C ARG A 70 4.76 20.78 14.85
N ILE A 71 3.65 20.08 14.72
CA ILE A 71 3.39 19.16 13.61
C ILE A 71 2.78 19.97 12.48
N ASP A 72 3.33 19.87 11.26
CA ASP A 72 2.85 20.64 10.12
C ASP A 72 1.37 20.38 9.84
N LEU A 73 0.96 19.11 9.77
CA LEU A 73 -0.45 18.74 9.71
C LEU A 73 -0.73 17.48 10.55
N TYR A 74 -1.70 17.60 11.46
CA TYR A 74 -2.12 16.50 12.32
C TYR A 74 -3.59 16.18 12.11
N LYS A 75 -3.92 14.90 11.94
CA LYS A 75 -5.29 14.38 12.00
C LYS A 75 -5.36 13.22 12.98
N ARG A 76 -6.07 13.42 14.10
CA ARG A 76 -6.26 12.44 15.17
C ARG A 76 -6.80 11.13 14.63
N GLY A 77 -6.17 10.03 15.05
CA GLY A 77 -6.53 8.68 14.62
C GLY A 77 -6.21 8.37 13.15
N CYS A 78 -5.59 9.31 12.41
CA CYS A 78 -5.23 9.11 11.01
C CYS A 78 -3.73 9.23 10.78
N PHE A 79 -3.16 10.42 10.95
CA PHE A 79 -1.78 10.64 10.62
C PHE A 79 -1.14 11.83 11.34
N VAL A 80 0.19 11.78 11.37
CA VAL A 80 1.08 12.93 11.53
C VAL A 80 1.78 13.17 10.20
N LEU A 81 1.79 14.42 9.72
CA LEU A 81 2.42 14.81 8.47
C LEU A 81 3.50 15.86 8.71
N GLU A 82 4.69 15.60 8.19
CA GLU A 82 5.82 16.54 8.13
C GLU A 82 6.06 16.97 6.68
N ALA A 83 6.11 18.28 6.43
CA ALA A 83 6.32 18.86 5.11
C ALA A 83 7.76 19.39 4.97
N LYS A 84 8.39 19.09 3.83
CA LYS A 84 9.66 19.62 3.38
C LYS A 84 9.51 20.19 1.96
N GLN A 85 10.48 20.98 1.53
CA GLN A 85 10.52 21.46 0.15
C GLN A 85 11.94 21.31 -0.39
N SER A 86 12.19 20.29 -1.22
CA SER A 86 13.55 20.00 -1.71
C SER A 86 14.05 20.95 -2.80
N ARG A 87 13.18 21.79 -3.37
CA ARG A 87 13.48 22.62 -4.55
C ARG A 87 14.19 23.94 -4.20
N GLN A 88 15.13 23.89 -3.26
CA GLN A 88 16.02 25.01 -2.98
C GLN A 88 17.26 24.88 -3.88
N ALA A 89 17.26 25.61 -5.00
CA ALA A 89 18.48 25.86 -5.74
C ALA A 89 19.32 26.87 -4.95
N GLY A 90 20.45 26.43 -4.40
CA GLY A 90 21.44 27.32 -3.77
C GLY A 90 21.37 27.36 -2.25
N GLY A 91 21.97 26.35 -1.60
CA GLY A 91 22.16 26.31 -0.16
C GLY A 91 23.23 25.30 0.21
N ALA A 92 24.47 25.51 -0.24
CA ALA A 92 25.62 24.78 0.27
C ALA A 92 25.85 25.15 1.74
N LYS A 93 25.14 24.51 2.67
CA LYS A 93 25.50 24.45 4.10
C LYS A 93 24.96 23.16 4.74
N ALA A 94 25.70 22.07 4.52
CA ALA A 94 26.02 21.02 5.51
C ALA A 94 26.65 19.83 4.76
N ALA A 95 27.89 20.02 4.32
CA ALA A 95 28.77 18.92 3.96
C ALA A 95 30.15 19.25 4.54
N HIS A 96 30.23 19.20 5.87
CA HIS A 96 31.49 18.86 6.51
C HIS A 96 31.38 17.40 6.91
N ASP A 97 32.42 16.66 6.55
CA ASP A 97 32.78 15.33 7.02
C ASP A 97 32.14 14.14 6.29
N ALA A 98 32.68 13.84 5.11
CA ALA A 98 32.77 12.47 4.59
C ALA A 98 33.85 12.33 3.51
N GLU A 99 35.10 12.76 3.79
CA GLU A 99 36.27 12.25 3.07
C GLU A 99 36.65 10.89 3.67
N THR A 100 35.91 9.82 3.37
CA THR A 100 36.47 8.47 3.41
C THR A 100 35.68 7.50 2.53
N ALA A 101 36.42 6.78 1.69
CA ALA A 101 36.08 5.53 1.00
C ALA A 101 35.10 5.60 -0.19
N THR A 102 35.65 5.41 -1.40
CA THR A 102 35.61 4.08 -2.04
C THR A 102 36.49 4.04 -3.30
N LEU A 103 37.48 3.12 -3.28
CA LEU A 103 38.53 2.88 -4.28
C LEU A 103 38.15 1.81 -5.33
N PHE A 104 36.84 1.58 -5.56
CA PHE A 104 36.36 0.52 -6.46
C PHE A 104 35.33 1.07 -7.46
N PRO A 105 35.63 1.08 -8.78
CA PRO A 105 34.63 1.40 -9.79
C PRO A 105 33.74 0.17 -10.00
N LEU A 106 32.55 0.18 -9.41
CA LEU A 106 31.51 -0.81 -9.71
C LEU A 106 30.68 -0.35 -10.91
N GLU A 107 30.48 -1.30 -11.84
CA GLU A 107 29.75 -1.17 -13.10
C GLU A 107 28.37 -0.53 -12.94
N LYS A 108 27.97 0.28 -13.93
CA LYS A 108 26.72 1.04 -13.95
C LYS A 108 25.51 0.11 -14.16
N PRO A 109 24.59 -0.04 -13.20
CA PRO A 109 23.28 -0.60 -13.46
C PRO A 109 22.31 0.49 -13.95
N SER A 110 21.23 0.01 -14.56
CA SER A 110 20.35 0.66 -15.53
C SER A 110 19.43 1.78 -15.02
N ARG A 111 18.82 2.47 -16.00
CA ARG A 111 17.83 3.56 -15.95
C ARG A 111 16.75 3.40 -14.85
N GLY A 112 17.03 3.92 -13.66
CA GLY A 112 16.05 4.44 -12.72
C GLY A 112 16.41 5.90 -12.43
N ARG A 113 15.43 6.77 -12.24
CA ARG A 113 15.64 8.21 -11.93
C ARG A 113 16.39 8.30 -10.60
N ARG A 114 17.73 8.35 -10.62
CA ARG A 114 18.55 8.41 -9.40
C ARG A 114 18.38 9.80 -8.77
N GLU A 115 17.73 9.84 -7.63
CA GLU A 115 17.57 11.04 -6.82
C GLU A 115 18.90 11.33 -6.11
N SER A 116 19.16 12.61 -5.80
CA SER A 116 20.42 13.00 -5.16
C SER A 116 20.48 12.45 -3.73
N ARG A 117 21.64 11.93 -3.29
CA ARG A 117 21.85 11.45 -1.92
C ARG A 117 21.36 12.44 -0.83
N GLY A 118 21.54 13.75 -1.04
CA GLY A 118 21.10 14.76 -0.07
C GLY A 118 19.58 14.84 0.09
N TRP A 119 18.82 14.49 -0.94
CA TRP A 119 17.36 14.46 -0.88
C TRP A 119 16.85 13.23 -0.13
N ASP A 120 17.45 12.06 -0.34
CA ASP A 120 17.11 10.87 0.47
C ASP A 120 17.37 11.12 1.96
N VAL A 121 18.47 11.79 2.30
CA VAL A 121 18.77 12.20 3.69
C VAL A 121 17.72 13.19 4.23
N LEU A 122 17.30 14.17 3.42
CA LEU A 122 16.23 15.11 3.81
C LEU A 122 14.94 14.38 4.16
N MET A 123 14.51 13.43 3.32
CA MET A 123 13.29 12.65 3.53
C MET A 123 13.41 11.73 4.75
N MET A 124 14.57 11.09 4.94
CA MET A 124 14.84 10.27 6.13
C MET A 124 14.77 11.08 7.43
N ASN A 125 15.34 12.29 7.45
CA ASN A 125 15.28 13.17 8.61
C ASN A 125 13.85 13.64 8.89
N ALA A 126 13.09 13.98 7.84
CA ALA A 126 11.68 14.35 7.97
C ALA A 126 10.82 13.21 8.51
N ARG A 127 11.08 11.96 8.08
CA ARG A 127 10.45 10.78 8.66
C ARG A 127 10.76 10.66 10.14
N GLN A 128 12.03 10.82 10.54
CA GLN A 128 12.38 10.72 11.96
C GLN A 128 11.65 11.79 12.78
N GLN A 129 11.60 13.01 12.26
CA GLN A 129 10.86 14.10 12.90
C GLN A 129 9.36 13.81 13.04
N ALA A 130 8.72 13.24 12.01
CA ALA A 130 7.32 12.80 12.09
C ALA A 130 7.12 11.70 13.15
N GLU A 131 8.07 10.78 13.27
CA GLU A 131 8.05 9.73 14.30
C GLU A 131 8.16 10.33 15.70
N ASP A 132 9.08 11.27 15.93
CA ASP A 132 9.25 11.94 17.21
C ASP A 132 8.00 12.75 17.58
N TYR A 133 7.34 13.38 16.61
CA TYR A 133 6.05 14.02 16.83
C TYR A 133 4.95 13.04 17.22
N ALA A 134 4.87 11.88 16.58
CA ALA A 134 3.93 10.85 16.99
C ALA A 134 4.21 10.38 18.43
N LYS A 135 5.48 10.31 18.85
CA LYS A 135 5.88 9.99 20.25
C LYS A 135 5.51 11.07 21.25
N ALA A 136 5.45 12.33 20.81
CA ALA A 136 5.10 13.46 21.65
C ALA A 136 3.59 13.70 21.79
N LEU A 137 2.75 12.93 21.09
CA LEU A 137 1.29 13.01 21.24
C LEU A 137 0.84 12.50 22.63
N PRO A 138 -0.26 13.02 23.19
CA PRO A 138 -0.77 12.52 24.46
C PRO A 138 -1.19 11.06 24.35
N ALA A 139 -0.84 10.24 25.36
CA ALA A 139 -1.14 8.80 25.37
C ALA A 139 -2.63 8.48 25.21
N SER A 140 -3.52 9.39 25.63
CA SER A 140 -4.97 9.26 25.46
C SER A 140 -5.44 9.29 24.00
N GLU A 141 -4.63 9.84 23.08
CA GLU A 141 -4.94 9.90 21.65
C GLU A 141 -4.48 8.65 20.89
N GLY A 142 -3.63 7.82 21.54
CA GLY A 142 -2.96 6.71 20.90
C GLY A 142 -1.95 7.16 19.85
N TRP A 143 -1.38 6.18 19.14
CA TRP A 143 -0.45 6.42 18.05
C TRP A 143 -1.18 6.52 16.72
N PRO A 144 -0.86 7.49 15.87
CA PRO A 144 -1.49 7.63 14.56
C PRO A 144 -1.18 6.40 13.69
N PRO A 145 -2.12 5.86 12.91
CA PRO A 145 -1.84 4.75 12.00
C PRO A 145 -0.79 5.06 10.93
N PHE A 146 -0.67 6.32 10.52
CA PHE A 146 0.26 6.76 9.48
C PHE A 146 1.22 7.87 9.92
N LEU A 147 2.45 7.79 9.44
CA LEU A 147 3.35 8.93 9.28
C LEU A 147 3.42 9.28 7.80
N ILE A 148 3.27 10.57 7.49
CA ILE A 148 3.33 11.08 6.12
C ILE A 148 4.48 12.07 6.03
N VAL A 149 5.37 11.89 5.07
CA VAL A 149 6.38 12.89 4.73
C VAL A 149 6.02 13.49 3.38
N CYS A 150 5.82 14.80 3.32
CA CYS A 150 5.45 15.50 2.10
C CYS A 150 6.62 16.34 1.60
N ASP A 151 7.12 16.05 0.40
CA ASP A 151 7.95 17.00 -0.35
C ASP A 151 7.02 17.82 -1.25
N VAL A 152 6.78 19.08 -0.86
CA VAL A 152 5.74 19.93 -1.45
C VAL A 152 5.95 20.09 -2.95
N GLY A 153 4.95 19.65 -3.72
CA GLY A 153 4.97 19.68 -5.18
C GLY A 153 5.82 18.61 -5.85
N ARG A 154 6.31 17.62 -5.09
CA ARG A 154 7.07 16.47 -5.63
C ARG A 154 6.46 15.12 -5.27
N CYS A 155 6.32 14.79 -3.99
CA CYS A 155 5.78 13.49 -3.57
C CYS A 155 5.30 13.47 -2.12
N LEU A 156 4.56 12.41 -1.77
CA LEU A 156 4.23 12.03 -0.40
C LEU A 156 4.76 10.62 -0.13
N GLU A 157 5.40 10.42 1.02
CA GLU A 157 5.82 9.11 1.51
C GLU A 157 4.93 8.66 2.67
N PHE A 158 4.51 7.39 2.63
CA PHE A 158 3.60 6.81 3.61
C PHE A 158 4.27 5.70 4.40
N TYR A 159 4.19 5.81 5.72
CA TYR A 159 4.64 4.77 6.64
C TYR A 159 3.50 4.42 7.59
N ALA A 160 3.21 3.13 7.76
CA ALA A 160 2.07 2.67 8.54
C ALA A 160 2.49 1.79 9.71
N ASP A 161 1.80 1.97 10.85
CA ASP A 161 1.80 1.05 11.99
C ASP A 161 0.34 0.82 12.44
N PHE A 162 -0.31 -0.18 11.84
CA PHE A 162 -1.70 -0.53 12.18
C PHE A 162 -1.85 -1.19 13.54
N SER A 163 -0.75 -1.58 14.21
CA SER A 163 -0.81 -2.15 15.56
C SER A 163 -1.15 -1.11 16.63
N GLY A 164 -0.99 0.19 16.31
CA GLY A 164 -1.20 1.29 17.24
C GLY A 164 -0.18 1.34 18.37
N GLN A 165 0.94 0.61 18.25
CA GLN A 165 2.01 0.60 19.26
C GLN A 165 3.06 1.69 19.03
N GLY A 166 3.10 2.30 17.85
CA GLY A 166 4.04 3.36 17.50
C GLY A 166 5.50 2.89 17.45
N LYS A 167 5.72 1.59 17.20
CA LYS A 167 7.06 0.96 17.27
C LYS A 167 7.65 0.67 15.91
N ASN A 168 6.82 0.45 14.89
CA ASN A 168 7.31 -0.05 13.61
C ASN A 168 6.50 0.53 12.44
N TYR A 169 6.65 1.82 12.20
CA TYR A 169 6.13 2.45 10.99
C TYR A 169 6.91 1.92 9.77
N ALA A 170 6.30 1.01 9.03
CA ALA A 170 6.87 0.40 7.82
C ALA A 170 6.37 1.12 6.57
N GLN A 171 7.16 1.06 5.48
CA GLN A 171 6.75 1.60 4.17
C GLN A 171 5.41 0.99 3.73
N PHE A 172 4.44 1.83 3.36
CA PHE A 172 3.09 1.40 3.00
C PHE A 172 2.66 1.91 1.62
N PRO A 173 2.08 1.09 0.73
CA PRO A 173 1.70 -0.31 0.96
C PRO A 173 2.88 -1.29 0.93
N ASP A 174 3.97 -0.91 0.26
CA ASP A 174 5.16 -1.72 0.07
C ASP A 174 6.36 -0.82 -0.29
N ARG A 175 7.54 -1.44 -0.52
CA ARG A 175 8.79 -0.73 -0.82
C ARG A 175 8.80 0.07 -2.12
N GLN A 176 7.88 -0.19 -3.05
CA GLN A 176 7.79 0.51 -4.33
C GLN A 176 6.69 1.57 -4.30
N GLY A 177 5.54 1.25 -3.70
CA GLY A 177 4.35 2.09 -3.68
C GLY A 177 4.28 3.12 -2.54
N PHE A 178 5.23 3.11 -1.60
CA PHE A 178 5.21 4.02 -0.44
C PHE A 178 5.44 5.48 -0.78
N ARG A 179 6.11 5.75 -1.91
CA ARG A 179 6.36 7.09 -2.40
C ARG A 179 5.40 7.36 -3.56
N VAL A 180 4.47 8.28 -3.34
CA VAL A 180 3.47 8.72 -4.31
C VAL A 180 3.89 10.06 -4.85
N PHE A 181 4.26 10.13 -6.13
CA PHE A 181 4.55 11.39 -6.79
C PHE A 181 3.27 12.15 -7.12
N ILE A 182 3.37 13.46 -7.30
CA ILE A 182 2.20 14.29 -7.64
C ILE A 182 1.54 13.82 -8.94
N GLU A 183 2.32 13.33 -9.88
CA GLU A 183 1.83 12.77 -11.15
C GLU A 183 1.00 11.50 -10.98
N ASP A 184 1.23 10.72 -9.91
CA ASP A 184 0.52 9.47 -9.63
C ASP A 184 -0.93 9.72 -9.18
N LEU A 185 -1.27 10.97 -8.80
CA LEU A 185 -2.64 11.39 -8.49
C LEU A 185 -3.58 11.27 -9.70
N ARG A 186 -3.06 11.02 -10.92
CA ARG A 186 -3.88 10.66 -12.08
C ARG A 186 -4.57 9.30 -11.90
N SER A 187 -3.99 8.39 -11.11
CA SER A 187 -4.58 7.09 -10.84
C SER A 187 -5.70 7.19 -9.80
N ASP A 188 -6.89 6.69 -10.17
CA ASP A 188 -8.05 6.62 -9.28
C ASP A 188 -7.76 5.76 -8.05
N GLU A 189 -7.00 4.66 -8.22
CA GLU A 189 -6.61 3.76 -7.13
C GLU A 189 -5.70 4.47 -6.11
N VAL A 190 -4.77 5.31 -6.58
CA VAL A 190 -3.91 6.10 -5.70
C VAL A 190 -4.74 7.11 -4.94
N ARG A 191 -5.67 7.82 -5.60
CA ARG A 191 -6.55 8.80 -4.94
C ARG A 191 -7.45 8.14 -3.91
N GLU A 192 -8.03 6.98 -4.21
CA GLU A 192 -8.85 6.22 -3.26
C GLU A 192 -8.03 5.78 -2.04
N ARG A 193 -6.81 5.28 -2.25
CA ARG A 193 -5.92 4.92 -1.15
C ARG A 193 -5.62 6.13 -0.26
N LEU A 194 -5.31 7.28 -0.85
CA LEU A 194 -5.06 8.51 -0.10
C LEU A 194 -6.31 9.03 0.60
N HIS A 195 -7.48 8.94 -0.03
CA HIS A 195 -8.76 9.23 0.62
C HIS A 195 -8.93 8.40 1.89
N LEU A 196 -8.71 7.09 1.81
CA LEU A 196 -8.80 6.19 2.97
C LEU A 196 -7.76 6.49 4.06
N VAL A 197 -6.53 6.91 3.72
CA VAL A 197 -5.55 7.38 4.72
C VAL A 197 -6.11 8.54 5.55
N TRP A 198 -6.92 9.41 4.93
CA TRP A 198 -7.56 10.54 5.61
C TRP A 198 -8.84 10.15 6.35
N THR A 199 -9.63 9.18 5.86
CA THR A 199 -11.01 8.96 6.36
C THR A 199 -11.17 7.69 7.19
N ASP A 200 -10.57 6.58 6.75
CA ASP A 200 -10.63 5.29 7.44
C ASP A 200 -9.30 4.52 7.25
N PRO A 201 -8.22 4.96 7.92
CA PRO A 201 -6.88 4.40 7.72
C PRO A 201 -6.82 2.91 8.08
N HIS A 202 -7.60 2.44 9.05
CA HIS A 202 -7.57 1.04 9.47
C HIS A 202 -8.20 0.09 8.45
N SER A 203 -8.98 0.58 7.48
CA SER A 203 -9.45 -0.23 6.33
C SER A 203 -8.32 -0.65 5.38
N LEU A 204 -7.17 0.04 5.46
CA LEU A 204 -5.97 -0.22 4.68
C LEU A 204 -5.08 -1.31 5.29
N ASP A 205 -5.40 -1.78 6.51
CA ASP A 205 -4.64 -2.82 7.20
C ASP A 205 -4.61 -4.13 6.38
N PRO A 206 -3.43 -4.56 5.90
CA PRO A 206 -3.29 -5.77 5.11
C PRO A 206 -3.79 -7.02 5.85
N THR A 207 -3.69 -7.07 7.18
CA THR A 207 -4.15 -8.22 7.97
C THR A 207 -5.67 -8.35 7.94
N LYS A 208 -6.39 -7.23 8.03
CA LYS A 208 -7.85 -7.20 7.91
C LYS A 208 -8.29 -7.54 6.49
N ARG A 209 -7.57 -7.05 5.47
CA ARG A 209 -7.85 -7.39 4.06
C ARG A 209 -7.60 -8.87 3.77
N ALA A 210 -6.46 -9.41 4.19
CA ALA A 210 -6.13 -10.83 4.02
C ALA A 210 -7.13 -11.74 4.77
N ALA A 211 -7.49 -11.40 6.01
CA ALA A 211 -8.48 -12.16 6.79
C ALA A 211 -9.87 -12.13 6.15
N LYS A 212 -10.32 -10.96 5.66
CA LYS A 212 -11.60 -10.81 4.96
C LYS A 212 -11.62 -11.61 3.66
N VAL A 213 -10.58 -11.50 2.85
CA VAL A 213 -10.44 -12.27 1.59
C VAL A 213 -10.43 -13.78 1.88
N THR A 214 -9.71 -14.23 2.90
CA THR A 214 -9.66 -15.65 3.29
C THR A 214 -11.03 -16.17 3.76
N SER A 215 -11.76 -15.40 4.57
CA SER A 215 -13.10 -15.75 5.04
C SER A 215 -14.12 -15.81 3.89
N ASP A 216 -14.08 -14.84 2.98
CA ASP A 216 -14.96 -14.79 1.81
C ASP A 216 -14.71 -15.97 0.85
N ILE A 217 -13.43 -16.32 0.63
CA ILE A 217 -13.04 -17.49 -0.18
C ILE A 217 -13.53 -18.78 0.48
N ALA A 218 -13.31 -18.95 1.79
CA ALA A 218 -13.79 -20.13 2.51
C ALA A 218 -15.31 -20.28 2.42
N SER A 219 -16.08 -19.19 2.56
CA SER A 219 -17.53 -19.19 2.41
C SER A 219 -17.97 -19.60 0.99
N ARG A 220 -17.27 -19.12 -0.04
CA ARG A 220 -17.57 -19.48 -1.44
C ARG A 220 -17.24 -20.93 -1.74
N LEU A 221 -16.11 -21.44 -1.25
CA LEU A 221 -15.72 -22.85 -1.42
C LEU A 221 -16.67 -23.79 -0.70
N ALA A 222 -17.12 -23.43 0.51
CA ALA A 222 -18.13 -24.22 1.24
C ALA A 222 -19.44 -24.37 0.45
N LYS A 223 -19.86 -23.32 -0.28
CA LYS A 223 -21.04 -23.40 -1.17
C LYS A 223 -20.83 -24.38 -2.32
N VAL A 224 -19.62 -24.41 -2.91
CA VAL A 224 -19.30 -25.36 -3.98
C VAL A 224 -19.23 -26.80 -3.45
N SER A 225 -18.57 -27.03 -2.30
CA SER A 225 -18.52 -28.35 -1.66
C SER A 225 -19.92 -28.89 -1.41
N LYS A 226 -20.76 -28.07 -0.76
CA LYS A 226 -22.14 -28.44 -0.46
C LYS A 226 -22.95 -28.72 -1.73
N PHE A 227 -22.80 -27.90 -2.76
CA PHE A 227 -23.49 -28.13 -4.04
C PHE A 227 -23.12 -29.48 -4.66
N LEU A 228 -21.86 -29.88 -4.60
CA LEU A 228 -21.38 -31.18 -5.11
C LEU A 228 -21.84 -32.34 -4.22
N GLU A 229 -21.80 -32.17 -2.89
CA GLU A 229 -22.26 -33.13 -1.90
C GLU A 229 -23.77 -33.38 -1.96
N ASP A 230 -24.55 -32.39 -2.40
CA ASP A 230 -26.01 -32.47 -2.52
C ASP A 230 -26.47 -33.13 -3.85
N GLN A 231 -25.57 -33.36 -4.82
CA GLN A 231 -25.95 -34.01 -6.09
C GLN A 231 -26.37 -35.47 -5.86
N ARG A 232 -27.54 -35.85 -6.36
CA ARG A 232 -28.10 -37.20 -6.28
C ARG A 232 -28.46 -37.74 -7.67
N THR A 233 -28.27 -39.04 -7.88
CA THR A 233 -28.82 -39.73 -9.06
C THR A 233 -30.35 -39.80 -8.95
N PRO A 234 -31.08 -40.10 -10.04
CA PRO A 234 -32.54 -40.28 -10.00
C PRO A 234 -33.01 -41.30 -8.94
N ASP A 235 -32.17 -42.30 -8.64
CA ASP A 235 -32.43 -43.34 -7.63
C ASP A 235 -32.05 -42.91 -6.19
N GLY A 236 -31.73 -41.64 -5.96
CA GLY A 236 -31.43 -41.08 -4.64
C GLY A 236 -30.02 -41.35 -4.11
N LYS A 237 -29.09 -41.90 -4.90
CA LYS A 237 -27.71 -42.15 -4.48
C LYS A 237 -26.84 -40.91 -4.63
N VAL A 238 -25.89 -40.73 -3.72
CA VAL A 238 -24.88 -39.66 -3.81
C VAL A 238 -24.06 -39.82 -5.10
N VAL A 239 -23.91 -38.73 -5.87
CA VAL A 239 -23.16 -38.75 -7.13
C VAL A 239 -21.65 -38.72 -6.89
N HIS A 240 -21.19 -37.95 -5.90
CA HIS A 240 -19.78 -37.68 -5.66
C HIS A 240 -19.34 -38.10 -4.25
N ASP A 241 -18.23 -38.82 -4.17
CA ASP A 241 -17.61 -39.17 -2.90
C ASP A 241 -17.02 -37.92 -2.20
N PRO A 242 -17.25 -37.70 -0.89
CA PRO A 242 -16.75 -36.53 -0.18
C PRO A 242 -15.23 -36.35 -0.23
N GLN A 243 -14.46 -37.44 -0.21
CA GLN A 243 -13.00 -37.32 -0.34
C GLN A 243 -12.62 -36.83 -1.73
N LYS A 244 -13.27 -37.32 -2.79
CA LYS A 244 -13.06 -36.82 -4.16
C LYS A 244 -13.42 -35.35 -4.32
N ILE A 245 -14.50 -34.88 -3.67
CA ILE A 245 -14.86 -33.46 -3.66
C ILE A 245 -13.76 -32.65 -2.98
N ALA A 246 -13.27 -33.10 -1.82
CA ALA A 246 -12.19 -32.42 -1.11
C ALA A 246 -10.91 -32.32 -1.94
N PHE A 247 -10.48 -33.42 -2.59
CA PHE A 247 -9.30 -33.41 -3.46
C PHE A 247 -9.48 -32.48 -4.68
N PHE A 248 -10.67 -32.47 -5.28
CA PHE A 248 -10.99 -31.56 -6.39
C PHE A 248 -10.87 -30.10 -5.96
N LEU A 249 -11.48 -29.72 -4.82
CA LEU A 249 -11.43 -28.35 -4.31
C LEU A 249 -10.00 -27.95 -3.93
N MET A 250 -9.23 -28.87 -3.35
CA MET A 250 -7.83 -28.66 -2.99
C MET A 250 -6.95 -28.40 -4.22
N ARG A 251 -7.19 -29.13 -5.32
CA ARG A 251 -6.53 -28.88 -6.61
C ARG A 251 -6.91 -27.53 -7.21
N CYS A 252 -8.19 -27.16 -7.18
CA CYS A 252 -8.61 -25.81 -7.62
C CYS A 252 -7.92 -24.70 -6.82
N LEU A 253 -7.87 -24.84 -5.48
CA LEU A 253 -7.18 -23.90 -4.59
C LEU A 253 -5.69 -23.79 -4.92
N PHE A 254 -5.03 -24.93 -5.13
CA PHE A 254 -3.62 -24.97 -5.50
C PHE A 254 -3.38 -24.28 -6.85
N THR A 255 -4.26 -24.46 -7.84
CA THR A 255 -4.12 -23.78 -9.14
C THR A 255 -4.30 -22.27 -9.02
N MET A 256 -5.25 -21.80 -8.20
CA MET A 256 -5.40 -20.36 -7.90
C MET A 256 -4.15 -19.80 -7.21
N PHE A 257 -3.62 -20.53 -6.22
CA PHE A 257 -2.39 -20.13 -5.54
C PHE A 257 -1.20 -20.08 -6.51
N ALA A 258 -1.03 -21.09 -7.36
CA ALA A 258 0.05 -21.15 -8.34
C ALA A 258 -0.01 -19.98 -9.33
N GLU A 259 -1.20 -19.48 -9.67
CA GLU A 259 -1.40 -18.28 -10.47
C GLU A 259 -1.00 -17.00 -9.70
N ASP A 260 -1.42 -16.87 -8.44
CA ASP A 260 -1.15 -15.70 -7.61
C ASP A 260 0.33 -15.52 -7.26
N VAL A 261 1.06 -16.63 -7.04
CA VAL A 261 2.52 -16.61 -6.82
C VAL A 261 3.33 -16.72 -8.11
N GLU A 262 2.65 -16.59 -9.27
CA GLU A 262 3.26 -16.58 -10.61
C GLU A 262 4.08 -17.84 -10.94
N LEU A 263 3.72 -18.99 -10.37
CA LEU A 263 4.23 -20.31 -10.77
C LEU A 263 3.63 -20.76 -12.11
N ILE A 264 2.43 -20.26 -12.43
CA ILE A 264 1.85 -20.23 -13.77
C ILE A 264 1.57 -18.77 -14.16
N PRO A 265 1.39 -18.44 -15.45
CA PRO A 265 1.13 -17.07 -15.88
C PRO A 265 -0.05 -16.43 -15.14
N LYS A 266 0.09 -15.16 -14.78
CA LYS A 266 -0.93 -14.39 -14.07
C LYS A 266 -2.25 -14.35 -14.86
N ASP A 267 -3.37 -14.40 -14.14
CA ASP A 267 -4.75 -14.42 -14.67
C ASP A 267 -5.06 -15.59 -15.65
N SER A 268 -4.18 -16.59 -15.78
CA SER A 268 -4.35 -17.73 -16.70
C SER A 268 -5.45 -18.71 -16.28
N PHE A 269 -5.49 -19.13 -15.01
CA PHE A 269 -6.53 -20.05 -14.54
C PHE A 269 -7.88 -19.35 -14.48
N LYS A 270 -7.91 -18.08 -14.07
CA LYS A 270 -9.10 -17.22 -14.17
C LYS A 270 -9.63 -17.10 -15.60
N SER A 271 -8.74 -16.97 -16.59
CA SER A 271 -9.12 -16.96 -18.01
C SER A 271 -9.73 -18.29 -18.47
N VAL A 272 -9.16 -19.44 -18.03
CA VAL A 272 -9.74 -20.77 -18.27
C VAL A 272 -11.15 -20.85 -17.70
N LEU A 273 -11.36 -20.49 -16.43
CA LEU A 273 -12.67 -20.49 -15.80
C LEU A 273 -13.66 -19.56 -16.49
N GLY A 274 -13.20 -18.41 -16.98
CA GLY A 274 -14.01 -17.47 -17.78
C GLY A 274 -14.55 -18.11 -19.06
N ARG A 275 -13.73 -18.90 -19.77
CA ARG A 275 -14.18 -19.67 -20.95
C ARG A 275 -15.15 -20.79 -20.57
N CYS A 276 -14.87 -21.52 -19.49
CA CYS A 276 -15.75 -22.58 -19.00
C CYS A 276 -17.11 -22.04 -18.55
N LYS A 277 -17.20 -20.80 -18.08
CA LYS A 277 -18.49 -20.16 -17.78
C LYS A 277 -19.36 -19.99 -19.04
N GLN A 278 -18.73 -19.72 -20.19
CA GLN A 278 -19.43 -19.59 -21.47
C GLN A 278 -19.73 -20.96 -22.10
N LYS A 279 -18.85 -21.94 -21.88
CA LYS A 279 -18.93 -23.31 -22.41
C LYS A 279 -18.64 -24.34 -21.31
N PRO A 280 -19.61 -24.64 -20.43
CA PRO A 280 -19.41 -25.52 -19.28
C PRO A 280 -18.89 -26.91 -19.61
N GLU A 281 -19.21 -27.41 -20.80
CA GLU A 281 -18.76 -28.71 -21.33
C GLU A 281 -17.24 -28.81 -21.51
N LEU A 282 -16.53 -27.67 -21.58
CA LEU A 282 -15.07 -27.65 -21.69
C LEU A 282 -14.37 -27.80 -20.33
N PHE A 283 -15.09 -27.63 -19.22
CA PHE A 283 -14.51 -27.50 -17.90
C PHE A 283 -13.63 -28.70 -17.50
N SER A 284 -14.18 -29.92 -17.56
CA SER A 284 -13.43 -31.12 -17.18
C SER A 284 -12.18 -31.29 -18.04
N ARG A 285 -12.32 -31.14 -19.36
CA ARG A 285 -11.22 -31.32 -20.31
C ARG A 285 -10.09 -30.33 -20.10
N LEU A 286 -10.40 -29.05 -19.92
CA LEU A 286 -9.39 -28.01 -19.75
C LEU A 286 -8.66 -28.13 -18.41
N LEU A 287 -9.37 -28.43 -17.32
CA LEU A 287 -8.76 -28.61 -16.01
C LEU A 287 -7.91 -29.89 -15.93
N GLU A 288 -8.41 -31.01 -16.47
CA GLU A 288 -7.65 -32.26 -16.53
C GLU A 288 -6.33 -32.06 -17.29
N GLN A 289 -6.39 -31.43 -18.46
CA GLN A 289 -5.19 -31.15 -19.26
C GLN A 289 -4.20 -30.27 -18.50
N LEU A 290 -4.68 -29.21 -17.84
CA LEU A 290 -3.84 -28.32 -17.05
C LEU A 290 -3.17 -29.07 -15.88
N TRP A 291 -3.93 -29.85 -15.13
CA TRP A 291 -3.41 -30.59 -13.98
C TRP A 291 -2.42 -31.69 -14.37
N ILE A 292 -2.65 -32.39 -15.50
CA ILE A 292 -1.66 -33.32 -16.05
C ILE A 292 -0.36 -32.59 -16.38
N ALA A 293 -0.44 -31.43 -17.06
CA ALA A 293 0.75 -30.66 -17.40
C ALA A 293 1.48 -30.14 -16.15
N MET A 294 0.75 -29.77 -15.09
CA MET A 294 1.34 -29.38 -13.80
C MET A 294 2.04 -30.57 -13.11
N ASP A 295 1.45 -31.77 -13.13
CA ASP A 295 2.03 -32.97 -12.49
C ASP A 295 3.28 -33.50 -13.21
N THR A 296 3.28 -33.49 -14.55
CA THR A 296 4.40 -33.99 -15.35
C THR A 296 5.44 -32.92 -15.67
N GLY A 297 5.05 -31.65 -15.64
CA GLY A 297 5.71 -30.57 -16.36
C GLY A 297 5.46 -30.67 -17.87
N GLY A 298 5.52 -29.54 -18.57
CA GLY A 298 5.35 -29.50 -20.03
C GLY A 298 4.41 -28.38 -20.49
N PHE A 299 3.91 -28.49 -21.72
CA PHE A 299 3.03 -27.47 -22.28
C PHE A 299 1.57 -27.66 -21.84
N ALA A 300 1.00 -26.63 -21.23
CA ALA A 300 -0.40 -26.59 -20.80
C ALA A 300 -1.24 -25.86 -21.84
N TYR A 301 -1.93 -26.61 -22.72
CA TYR A 301 -2.82 -26.06 -23.76
C TYR A 301 -3.95 -25.21 -23.20
N ALA A 302 -4.43 -25.52 -21.99
CA ALA A 302 -5.48 -24.73 -21.35
C ALA A 302 -5.05 -23.27 -21.13
N ILE A 303 -3.77 -23.01 -20.88
CA ILE A 303 -3.25 -21.67 -20.59
C ILE A 303 -2.20 -21.19 -21.61
N GLU A 304 -1.98 -21.97 -22.67
CA GLU A 304 -1.03 -21.70 -23.75
C GLU A 304 0.39 -21.40 -23.27
N ALA A 305 0.83 -22.08 -22.20
CA ALA A 305 2.11 -21.84 -21.56
C ALA A 305 2.82 -23.12 -21.12
N THR A 306 4.15 -23.08 -21.08
CA THR A 306 4.96 -24.14 -20.50
C THR A 306 4.97 -24.01 -18.98
N VAL A 307 4.50 -25.05 -18.29
CA VAL A 307 4.48 -25.13 -16.83
C VAL A 307 5.60 -26.04 -16.32
N ARG A 308 6.13 -25.69 -15.14
CA ARG A 308 7.11 -26.54 -14.43
C ARG A 308 6.40 -27.74 -13.81
N ARG A 309 7.17 -28.79 -13.54
CA ARG A 309 6.70 -29.96 -12.79
C ARG A 309 6.52 -29.61 -11.32
N PHE A 310 5.35 -29.90 -10.75
CA PHE A 310 5.07 -29.76 -9.32
C PHE A 310 5.15 -31.15 -8.67
N ASN A 311 6.16 -31.41 -7.82
CA ASN A 311 6.33 -32.73 -7.19
C ASN A 311 5.20 -32.99 -6.16
N GLY A 312 4.41 -34.04 -6.41
CA GLY A 312 3.07 -34.21 -5.88
C GLY A 312 2.92 -34.79 -4.46
N TYR A 313 2.01 -34.17 -3.71
CA TYR A 313 1.14 -34.80 -2.71
C TYR A 313 -0.34 -34.40 -2.92
N LEU A 314 -0.71 -33.84 -4.08
CA LEU A 314 -1.99 -33.17 -4.36
C LEU A 314 -2.61 -33.55 -5.72
#